data_AF-A0A965ACP5-F1
#
_entry.id   AF-A0A965ACP5-F1
#
_cell.length_a   1.000
_cell.length_b   1.000
_cell.length_c   1.000
_cell.angle_alpha   90.00
_cell.angle_beta   90.00
_cell.angle_gamma   90.00
#
_symmetry.space_group_name_H-M   'P 1'
#
loop_
_entity.id
_entity.type
_entity.pdbx_description
1 polymer ?
#
loop_
_entity_poly.entity_id
_entity_poly.type
_entity_poly.pdbx_seq_one_letter_code
_entity_poly.pdbx_strand_id
1 'polypeptide(L)'
;MLARMLTFAILILLLLLVDYYVFQAVVQVSKNLSDGWKLSVRLLFWLPTVLSVLIILFWTFGDPYRLGPNFRNWAITGIFGIYISKFFAVIVLFIDDVQRGIRWMVENLKKEDKAIPGETITRSEFLSKTALIAAAIPFGTMAYGIISGAHDYRVKHVTLRLPNLPPSFDGIKIGHISDIHSGSFFNKTAVKGGVEM
;
A
#
# COMPACT_ATOMS: atom_id res chain seq x y z
N MET A 1 -28.13 -13.99 0.02
CA MET A 1 -28.04 -12.81 -0.87
C MET A 1 -27.91 -11.51 -0.07
N LEU A 2 -28.83 -11.24 0.88
CA LEU A 2 -28.79 -10.02 1.73
C LEU A 2 -27.45 -9.78 2.45
N ALA A 3 -26.90 -10.79 3.12
CA ALA A 3 -25.62 -10.66 3.82
C ALA A 3 -24.46 -10.24 2.87
N ARG A 4 -24.40 -10.81 1.66
CA ARG A 4 -23.37 -10.46 0.66
C ARG A 4 -23.53 -9.00 0.20
N MET A 5 -24.76 -8.54 -0.02
CA MET A 5 -25.05 -7.16 -0.40
C MET A 5 -24.68 -6.18 0.72
N LEU A 6 -24.96 -6.54 1.97
CA LEU A 6 -24.60 -5.74 3.14
C LEU A 6 -23.08 -5.63 3.29
N THR A 7 -22.36 -6.76 3.24
CA THR A 7 -20.89 -6.77 3.29
C THR A 7 -20.29 -5.95 2.17
N PHE A 8 -20.80 -6.09 0.95
CA PHE A 8 -20.39 -5.28 -0.20
C PHE A 8 -20.60 -3.79 0.05
N ALA A 9 -21.81 -3.37 0.47
CA ALA A 9 -22.12 -1.97 0.72
C ALA A 9 -21.22 -1.36 1.81
N ILE A 10 -21.01 -2.07 2.92
CA ILE A 10 -20.13 -1.63 4.01
C ILE A 10 -18.69 -1.49 3.51
N LEU A 11 -18.19 -2.50 2.78
CA LEU A 11 -16.83 -2.47 2.24
C LEU A 11 -16.64 -1.28 1.29
N ILE A 12 -17.51 -1.11 0.30
CA ILE A 12 -17.43 0.01 -0.65
C ILE A 12 -17.53 1.35 0.06
N LEU A 13 -18.42 1.49 1.04
CA LEU A 13 -18.53 2.71 1.83
C LEU A 13 -17.21 3.04 2.55
N LEU A 14 -16.60 2.05 3.23
CA LEU A 14 -15.32 2.25 3.90
C LEU A 14 -14.20 2.67 2.94
N LEU A 15 -14.11 2.02 1.78
CA LEU A 15 -13.12 2.35 0.77
C LEU A 15 -13.32 3.78 0.23
N LEU A 16 -14.56 4.15 -0.08
CA LEU A 16 -14.90 5.50 -0.54
C LEU A 16 -14.64 6.57 0.51
N LEU A 17 -14.83 6.27 1.80
CA LEU A 17 -14.50 7.21 2.88
C LEU A 17 -12.99 7.45 2.97
N VAL A 18 -12.18 6.39 2.88
CA VAL A 18 -10.71 6.51 2.82
C VAL A 18 -10.29 7.33 1.60
N ASP A 19 -10.87 7.03 0.43
CA ASP A 19 -10.55 7.71 -0.82
C ASP A 19 -10.94 9.18 -0.79
N TYR A 20 -12.12 9.49 -0.28
CA TYR A 20 -12.59 10.86 -0.11
C TYR A 20 -11.70 11.66 0.84
N TYR A 21 -11.25 11.04 1.94
CA TYR A 21 -10.38 11.68 2.91
C TYR A 21 -9.01 12.00 2.30
N VAL A 22 -8.38 11.04 1.62
CA VAL A 22 -7.10 11.25 0.92
C VAL A 22 -7.24 12.21 -0.26
N PHE A 23 -8.41 12.25 -0.92
CA PHE A 23 -8.68 13.17 -2.02
C PHE A 23 -8.58 14.65 -1.61
N GLN A 24 -8.85 14.99 -0.35
CA GLN A 24 -8.66 16.36 0.14
C GLN A 24 -7.20 16.83 -0.02
N ALA A 25 -6.25 15.94 0.23
CA ALA A 25 -4.83 16.22 0.01
C ALA A 25 -4.51 16.44 -1.47
N VAL A 26 -5.12 15.63 -2.36
CA VAL A 26 -4.98 15.79 -3.83
C VAL A 26 -5.51 17.14 -4.28
N VAL A 27 -6.70 17.53 -3.81
CA VAL A 27 -7.32 18.83 -4.11
C VAL A 27 -6.42 19.99 -3.68
N GLN A 28 -5.83 19.90 -2.49
CA GLN A 28 -4.93 20.91 -1.93
C GLN A 28 -3.63 21.03 -2.71
N VAL A 29 -3.00 19.90 -3.08
CA VAL A 29 -1.74 19.89 -3.82
C VAL A 29 -1.94 20.31 -5.29
N SER A 30 -3.10 20.00 -5.88
CA SER A 30 -3.40 20.34 -7.27
C SER A 30 -3.93 21.77 -7.46
N LYS A 31 -4.10 22.57 -6.40
CA LYS A 31 -4.81 23.86 -6.45
C LYS A 31 -4.13 24.89 -7.38
N ASN A 32 -2.80 24.89 -7.40
CA ASN A 32 -1.96 25.83 -8.15
C ASN A 32 -1.58 25.31 -9.56
N LEU A 33 -2.05 24.12 -9.95
CA LEU A 33 -1.83 23.60 -11.30
C LEU A 33 -2.76 24.28 -12.31
N SER A 34 -2.37 24.30 -13.59
CA SER A 34 -3.26 24.72 -14.67
C SER A 34 -4.51 23.85 -14.73
N ASP A 35 -5.62 24.38 -15.27
CA ASP A 35 -6.91 23.71 -15.15
C ASP A 35 -6.97 22.34 -15.80
N GLY A 36 -6.25 22.15 -16.92
CA GLY A 36 -6.07 20.84 -17.54
C GLY A 36 -5.39 19.84 -16.61
N TRP A 37 -4.22 20.21 -16.05
CA TRP A 37 -3.48 19.33 -15.14
C TRP A 37 -4.23 19.07 -13.82
N LYS A 38 -4.90 20.09 -13.29
CA LYS A 38 -5.75 19.98 -12.10
C LYS A 38 -6.86 18.95 -12.30
N LEU A 39 -7.54 18.98 -13.45
CA LEU A 39 -8.57 17.99 -13.80
C LEU A 39 -7.95 16.59 -13.94
N SER A 40 -6.87 16.47 -14.71
CA SER A 40 -6.21 15.17 -14.95
C SER A 40 -5.76 14.50 -13.66
N VAL A 41 -5.07 15.21 -12.76
CA VAL A 41 -4.60 14.65 -11.48
C VAL A 41 -5.78 14.17 -10.62
N ARG A 42 -6.85 14.96 -10.55
CA ARG A 42 -8.04 14.60 -9.76
C ARG A 42 -8.77 13.40 -10.33
N LEU A 43 -8.91 13.30 -11.66
CA LEU A 43 -9.53 12.15 -12.31
C LEU A 43 -8.66 10.88 -12.17
N LEU A 44 -7.34 11.01 -12.37
CA LEU A 44 -6.40 9.89 -12.25
C LEU A 44 -6.36 9.32 -10.83
N PHE A 45 -6.56 10.14 -9.80
CA PHE A 45 -6.65 9.65 -8.42
C PHE A 45 -7.81 8.66 -8.20
N TRP A 46 -8.94 8.86 -8.86
CA TRP A 46 -10.12 8.00 -8.70
C TRP A 46 -10.05 6.71 -9.52
N LEU A 47 -9.15 6.64 -10.52
CA LEU A 47 -9.04 5.47 -11.40
C LEU A 47 -8.76 4.16 -10.62
N PRO A 48 -7.78 4.08 -9.69
CA PRO A 48 -7.55 2.88 -8.87
C PRO A 48 -8.76 2.49 -8.01
N THR A 49 -9.52 3.47 -7.51
CA THR A 49 -10.73 3.24 -6.73
C THR A 49 -11.83 2.62 -7.60
N VAL A 50 -12.10 3.19 -8.78
CA VAL A 50 -13.08 2.65 -9.72
C VAL A 50 -12.73 1.21 -10.10
N LEU A 51 -11.45 0.94 -10.42
CA LEU A 51 -10.99 -0.41 -10.73
C LEU A 51 -11.20 -1.38 -9.55
N SER A 52 -10.87 -0.95 -8.32
CA SER A 52 -11.07 -1.75 -7.12
C SER A 52 -12.55 -2.09 -6.89
N VAL A 53 -13.44 -1.10 -7.04
CA VAL A 53 -14.89 -1.28 -6.90
C VAL A 53 -15.41 -2.28 -7.95
N LEU A 54 -14.99 -2.16 -9.21
CA LEU A 54 -15.40 -3.08 -10.28
C LEU A 54 -14.94 -4.52 -10.01
N ILE A 55 -13.70 -4.71 -9.54
CA ILE A 55 -13.18 -6.03 -9.17
C ILE A 55 -13.98 -6.61 -8.00
N ILE A 56 -14.25 -5.84 -6.95
CA ILE A 56 -15.03 -6.29 -5.78
C ILE A 56 -16.48 -6.63 -6.17
N LEU A 57 -17.08 -5.83 -7.05
CA LEU A 57 -18.42 -6.07 -7.59
C LEU A 57 -18.46 -7.39 -8.37
N PHE A 58 -17.49 -7.60 -9.27
CA PHE A 58 -17.35 -8.86 -9.98
C PHE A 58 -17.12 -10.05 -9.04
N TRP A 59 -16.33 -9.88 -7.97
CA TRP A 59 -16.08 -10.93 -6.98
C TRP A 59 -17.32 -11.31 -6.17
N THR A 60 -18.19 -10.34 -5.90
CA THR A 60 -19.37 -10.51 -5.05
C THR A 60 -20.55 -11.11 -5.82
N PHE A 61 -20.75 -10.68 -7.06
CA PHE A 61 -21.94 -11.02 -7.86
C PHE A 61 -21.64 -11.86 -9.10
N GLY A 62 -20.39 -11.94 -9.52
CA GLY A 62 -19.93 -12.78 -10.61
C GLY A 62 -19.34 -14.10 -10.14
N ASP A 63 -18.64 -14.77 -11.05
CA ASP A 63 -17.91 -16.00 -10.79
C ASP A 63 -16.40 -15.73 -10.96
N PRO A 64 -15.68 -15.39 -9.87
CA PRO A 64 -14.26 -15.10 -9.95
C PRO A 64 -13.45 -16.31 -10.40
N TYR A 65 -13.96 -17.54 -10.26
CA TYR A 65 -13.23 -18.77 -10.62
C TYR A 65 -13.14 -19.01 -12.13
N ARG A 66 -13.86 -18.24 -12.94
CA ARG A 66 -13.67 -18.19 -14.40
C ARG A 66 -12.37 -17.52 -14.82
N LEU A 67 -11.81 -16.68 -13.95
CA LEU A 67 -10.54 -16.01 -14.21
C LEU A 67 -9.38 -16.89 -13.76
N GLY A 68 -8.27 -16.83 -14.51
CA GLY A 68 -7.06 -17.56 -14.17
C GLY A 68 -6.55 -17.22 -12.76
N PRO A 69 -5.93 -18.17 -12.05
CA PRO A 69 -5.42 -17.97 -10.70
C PRO A 69 -4.47 -16.77 -10.58
N ASN A 70 -3.62 -16.56 -11.58
CA ASN A 70 -2.69 -15.43 -11.61
C ASN A 70 -3.43 -14.08 -11.60
N PHE A 71 -4.45 -13.91 -12.45
CA PHE A 71 -5.21 -12.67 -12.50
C PHE A 71 -5.89 -12.37 -11.16
N ARG A 72 -6.53 -13.37 -10.56
CA ARG A 72 -7.17 -13.25 -9.24
C ARG A 72 -6.19 -12.80 -8.16
N ASN A 73 -5.01 -13.40 -8.12
CA ASN A 73 -3.98 -13.04 -7.15
C ASN A 73 -3.52 -11.60 -7.35
N TRP A 74 -3.24 -11.19 -8.59
CA TRP A 74 -2.88 -9.82 -8.92
C TRP A 74 -3.98 -8.82 -8.58
N ALA A 75 -5.23 -9.17 -8.82
CA ALA A 75 -6.38 -8.31 -8.51
C ALA A 75 -6.52 -8.05 -7.01
N ILE A 76 -6.51 -9.11 -6.18
CA ILE A 76 -6.56 -8.99 -4.72
C ILE A 76 -5.33 -8.25 -4.18
N THR A 77 -4.14 -8.61 -4.65
CA THR A 77 -2.88 -8.00 -4.21
C THR A 77 -2.83 -6.52 -4.59
N GLY A 78 -3.35 -6.15 -5.77
CA GLY A 78 -3.44 -4.77 -6.23
C GLY A 78 -4.38 -3.94 -5.35
N ILE A 79 -5.58 -4.45 -5.05
CA ILE A 79 -6.52 -3.78 -4.12
C ILE A 79 -5.87 -3.58 -2.76
N PHE A 80 -5.27 -4.64 -2.20
CA PHE A 80 -4.57 -4.55 -0.93
C PHE A 80 -3.45 -3.51 -0.98
N GLY A 81 -2.61 -3.53 -2.02
CA GLY A 81 -1.53 -2.57 -2.23
C GLY A 81 -2.02 -1.12 -2.31
N ILE A 82 -3.13 -0.86 -3.00
CA ILE A 82 -3.74 0.48 -3.08
C ILE A 82 -4.18 0.96 -1.69
N TYR A 83 -4.93 0.13 -0.95
CA TYR A 83 -5.53 0.58 0.32
C TYR A 83 -4.57 0.55 1.50
N ILE A 84 -3.58 -0.36 1.53
CA ILE A 84 -2.50 -0.30 2.53
C ILE A 84 -1.69 0.98 2.37
N SER A 85 -1.50 1.43 1.13
CA SER A 85 -0.78 2.67 0.84
C SER A 85 -1.59 3.89 1.26
N LYS A 86 -2.89 3.93 0.94
CA LYS A 86 -3.78 5.00 1.37
C LYS A 86 -3.94 5.05 2.89
N PHE A 87 -3.85 3.92 3.59
CA PHE A 87 -3.85 3.88 5.05
C PHE A 87 -2.69 4.69 5.66
N PHE A 88 -1.48 4.63 5.09
CA PHE A 88 -0.37 5.50 5.54
C PHE A 88 -0.65 6.99 5.29
N ALA A 89 -1.27 7.35 4.17
CA ALA A 89 -1.71 8.73 3.94
C ALA A 89 -2.76 9.18 4.98
N VAL A 90 -3.73 8.32 5.29
CA VAL A 90 -4.76 8.60 6.32
C VAL A 90 -4.10 8.91 7.65
N ILE A 91 -3.09 8.15 8.08
CA ILE A 91 -2.37 8.41 9.34
C ILE A 91 -1.76 9.81 9.34
N VAL A 92 -1.07 10.19 8.28
CA VAL A 92 -0.40 11.51 8.19
C VAL A 92 -1.43 12.65 8.22
N LEU A 93 -2.51 12.53 7.45
CA LEU A 93 -3.59 13.52 7.41
C LEU A 93 -4.32 13.60 8.75
N PHE A 94 -4.52 12.48 9.42
CA PHE A 94 -5.20 12.41 10.71
C PHE A 94 -4.40 13.11 11.81
N ILE A 95 -3.07 12.95 11.82
CA ILE A 95 -2.21 13.69 12.75
C ILE A 95 -2.37 15.21 12.57
N ASP A 96 -2.40 15.66 11.32
CA ASP A 96 -2.60 17.08 10.97
C ASP A 96 -3.99 17.59 11.41
N ASP A 97 -5.04 16.78 11.21
CA ASP A 97 -6.40 17.11 11.68
C ASP A 97 -6.53 17.15 13.20
N VAL A 98 -5.91 16.22 13.92
CA VAL A 98 -5.89 16.24 15.39
C VAL A 98 -5.22 17.51 15.91
N GLN A 99 -4.08 17.91 15.32
CA GLN A 99 -3.40 19.14 15.68
C GLN A 99 -4.25 20.39 15.38
N ARG A 100 -4.98 20.41 14.25
CA ARG A 100 -5.95 21.47 13.95
C ARG A 100 -7.06 21.54 14.99
N GLY A 101 -7.64 20.40 15.35
CA GLY A 101 -8.72 20.32 16.33
C GLY A 101 -8.30 20.82 17.71
N ILE A 102 -7.09 20.45 18.16
CA ILE A 102 -6.52 20.95 19.42
C ILE A 102 -6.33 22.47 19.38
N ARG A 103 -5.78 23.00 18.28
CA ARG A 103 -5.57 24.45 18.13
C ARG A 103 -6.89 25.20 18.15
N TRP A 104 -7.86 24.76 17.36
CA TRP A 104 -9.20 25.34 17.31
C TRP A 104 -9.84 25.33 18.71
N MET A 105 -9.71 24.24 19.48
CA MET A 105 -10.21 24.17 20.85
C MET A 105 -9.51 25.18 21.78
N VAL A 106 -8.18 25.30 21.70
CA VAL A 106 -7.41 26.27 22.52
C VAL A 106 -7.76 27.71 22.16
N GLU A 107 -7.93 28.03 20.87
CA GLU A 107 -8.32 29.36 20.39
C GLU A 107 -9.74 29.73 20.85
N ASN A 108 -10.70 28.80 20.82
CA ASN A 108 -12.05 29.06 21.33
C ASN A 108 -12.10 29.25 22.87
N LEU A 109 -11.12 28.70 23.60
CA LEU A 109 -11.01 28.86 25.05
C LEU A 109 -10.25 30.14 25.46
N LYS A 110 -9.39 30.67 24.59
CA LYS A 110 -8.64 31.92 24.82
C LYS A 110 -9.24 33.06 23.99
N LYS A 111 -10.01 33.95 24.63
CA LYS A 111 -10.49 35.23 24.05
C LYS A 111 -9.37 36.27 23.80
N GLU A 112 -8.17 35.85 23.39
CA GLU A 112 -7.09 36.78 23.06
C GLU A 112 -6.53 36.53 21.67
N ASP A 113 -6.69 37.55 20.82
CA ASP A 113 -6.10 37.68 19.50
C ASP A 113 -4.57 37.79 19.60
N LYS A 114 -3.87 36.66 19.57
CA LYS A 114 -2.47 36.63 19.15
C LYS A 114 -2.32 35.66 18.01
N ALA A 115 -2.46 36.19 16.80
CA ALA A 115 -2.05 35.50 15.58
C ALA A 115 -0.57 35.11 15.73
N ILE A 116 -0.29 33.81 15.70
CA ILE A 116 1.06 33.27 15.73
C ILE A 116 1.71 33.60 14.37
N PRO A 117 2.80 34.39 14.32
CA PRO A 117 3.38 34.80 13.05
C PRO A 117 4.22 33.68 12.42
N GLY A 118 4.15 33.56 11.10
CA GLY A 118 5.01 32.72 10.28
C GLY A 118 4.57 32.67 8.81
N GLU A 119 5.49 32.98 7.88
CA GLU A 119 5.23 32.93 6.42
C GLU A 119 4.83 31.53 5.95
N THR A 120 3.75 31.47 5.19
CA THR A 120 3.04 30.23 4.89
C THR A 120 3.40 29.68 3.51
N ILE A 121 4.33 28.73 3.45
CA ILE A 121 3.86 27.46 2.88
C ILE A 121 2.72 27.07 3.81
N THR A 122 1.48 27.11 3.35
CA THR A 122 0.33 26.77 4.20
C THR A 122 0.65 25.37 4.74
N ARG A 123 0.84 25.19 6.06
CA ARG A 123 1.30 23.90 6.64
C ARG A 123 0.47 22.72 6.14
N SER A 124 -0.81 22.98 5.82
CA SER A 124 -1.72 22.07 5.15
C SER A 124 -1.20 21.55 3.80
N GLU A 125 -0.56 22.39 2.98
CA GLU A 125 0.06 21.98 1.71
C GLU A 125 1.29 21.10 1.93
N PHE A 126 2.14 21.43 2.91
CA PHE A 126 3.26 20.56 3.29
C PHE A 126 2.75 19.19 3.74
N LEU A 127 1.80 19.15 4.68
CA LEU A 127 1.25 17.90 5.22
C LEU A 127 0.47 17.11 4.17
N SER A 128 -0.24 17.77 3.26
CA SER A 128 -0.87 17.12 2.11
C SER A 128 0.16 16.46 1.19
N LYS A 129 1.28 17.15 0.89
CA LYS A 129 2.37 16.56 0.09
C LYS A 129 3.01 15.37 0.82
N THR A 130 3.28 15.50 2.12
CA THR A 130 3.83 14.41 2.95
C THR A 130 2.90 13.21 2.97
N ALA A 131 1.58 13.41 3.08
CA ALA A 131 0.61 12.32 3.04
C ALA A 131 0.63 11.57 1.70
N LEU A 132 0.69 12.30 0.57
CA LEU A 132 0.80 11.66 -0.75
C LEU A 132 2.11 10.87 -0.91
N ILE A 133 3.23 11.39 -0.40
CA ILE A 133 4.52 10.67 -0.38
C ILE A 133 4.43 9.43 0.53
N ALA A 134 3.82 9.55 1.70
CA ALA A 134 3.63 8.46 2.64
C ALA A 134 2.74 7.34 2.08
N ALA A 135 1.84 7.62 1.15
CA ALA A 135 1.16 6.60 0.37
C ALA A 135 2.02 6.05 -0.77
N ALA A 136 2.74 6.91 -1.50
CA ALA A 136 3.52 6.50 -2.67
C ALA A 136 4.65 5.53 -2.32
N ILE A 137 5.35 5.73 -1.19
CA ILE A 137 6.47 4.89 -0.75
C ILE A 137 6.04 3.42 -0.55
N PRO A 138 5.11 3.09 0.38
CA PRO A 138 4.70 1.70 0.61
C PRO A 138 4.14 1.06 -0.65
N PHE A 139 3.38 1.80 -1.47
CA PHE A 139 2.89 1.30 -2.76
C PHE A 139 4.04 0.90 -3.68
N GLY A 140 5.00 1.81 -3.89
CA GLY A 140 6.15 1.59 -4.77
C GLY A 140 7.04 0.46 -4.27
N THR A 141 7.32 0.39 -2.96
CA THR A 141 8.14 -0.68 -2.37
C THR A 141 7.46 -2.04 -2.45
N MET A 142 6.13 -2.09 -2.25
CA MET A 142 5.37 -3.33 -2.35
C MET A 142 5.31 -3.81 -3.81
N ALA A 143 5.03 -2.90 -4.75
CA ALA A 143 5.04 -3.21 -6.17
C ALA A 143 6.40 -3.75 -6.61
N TYR A 144 7.49 -3.10 -6.20
CA TYR A 144 8.85 -3.58 -6.46
C TYR A 144 9.13 -4.95 -5.83
N GLY A 145 8.76 -5.15 -4.56
CA GLY A 145 8.94 -6.43 -3.87
C GLY A 145 8.19 -7.59 -4.53
N ILE A 146 6.96 -7.36 -4.99
CA ILE A 146 6.17 -8.38 -5.71
C ILE A 146 6.80 -8.69 -7.07
N ILE A 147 7.18 -7.66 -7.84
CA ILE A 147 7.67 -7.82 -9.21
C ILE A 147 9.08 -8.44 -9.23
N SER A 148 9.96 -8.00 -8.32
CA SER A 148 11.39 -8.34 -8.35
C SER A 148 11.82 -9.32 -7.26
N GLY A 149 11.17 -9.34 -6.10
CA GLY A 149 11.62 -10.14 -4.95
C GLY A 149 11.16 -11.60 -4.95
N ALA A 150 10.10 -11.94 -5.68
CA ALA A 150 9.47 -13.26 -5.61
C ALA A 150 10.35 -14.44 -6.05
N HIS A 151 11.44 -14.20 -6.77
CA HIS A 151 12.34 -15.24 -7.30
C HIS A 151 13.83 -14.94 -7.04
N ASP A 152 14.15 -14.22 -5.96
CA ASP A 152 15.53 -13.97 -5.53
C ASP A 152 16.11 -15.18 -4.78
N TYR A 153 16.39 -16.26 -5.52
CA TYR A 153 17.02 -17.46 -4.98
C TYR A 153 18.45 -17.17 -4.52
N ARG A 154 18.82 -17.65 -3.32
CA ARG A 154 20.15 -17.41 -2.74
C ARG A 154 20.73 -18.68 -2.16
N VAL A 155 21.96 -19.00 -2.54
CA VAL A 155 22.77 -20.04 -1.89
C VAL A 155 23.61 -19.39 -0.79
N LYS A 156 23.40 -19.78 0.46
CA LYS A 156 24.18 -19.31 1.60
C LYS A 156 25.02 -20.45 2.17
N HIS A 157 26.33 -20.27 2.16
CA HIS A 157 27.27 -21.17 2.84
C HIS A 157 27.48 -20.67 4.27
N VAL A 158 27.03 -21.44 5.26
CA VAL A 158 27.16 -21.10 6.67
C VAL A 158 27.90 -22.22 7.39
N THR A 159 29.07 -21.91 7.95
CA THR A 159 29.80 -22.84 8.82
C THR A 159 29.23 -22.77 10.23
N LEU A 160 28.52 -23.82 10.64
CA LEU A 160 27.99 -23.92 12.00
C LEU A 160 29.07 -24.45 12.94
N ARG A 161 29.46 -23.64 13.93
CA ARG A 161 30.37 -24.06 15.01
C ARG A 161 29.55 -24.48 16.21
N LEU A 162 29.48 -25.78 16.45
CA LEU A 162 28.69 -26.35 17.54
C LEU A 162 29.65 -26.86 18.65
N PRO A 163 29.54 -26.35 19.89
CA PRO A 163 30.49 -26.66 20.97
C PRO A 163 30.63 -28.16 21.30
N ASN A 164 29.57 -28.94 21.05
CA ASN A 164 29.50 -30.36 21.38
C ASN A 164 29.30 -31.23 20.12
N LEU A 165 29.81 -30.80 18.97
CA LEU A 165 29.73 -31.60 17.74
C LEU A 165 30.62 -32.85 17.87
N PRO A 166 30.09 -34.07 17.71
CA PRO A 166 30.93 -35.25 17.74
C PRO A 166 31.92 -35.22 16.56
N PRO A 167 33.19 -35.65 16.73
CA PRO A 167 34.22 -35.56 15.69
C PRO A 167 33.84 -36.24 14.36
N SER A 168 33.00 -37.27 14.41
CA SER A 168 32.48 -37.96 13.22
C SER A 168 31.61 -37.06 12.32
N PHE A 169 31.10 -35.94 12.83
CA PHE A 169 30.30 -34.97 12.09
C PHE A 169 31.09 -33.74 11.64
N ASP A 170 32.38 -33.62 12.00
CA ASP A 170 33.20 -32.50 11.57
C ASP A 170 33.45 -32.57 10.05
N GLY A 171 33.29 -31.43 9.37
CA GLY A 171 33.39 -31.32 7.91
C GLY A 171 32.17 -31.83 7.12
N ILE A 172 31.12 -32.35 7.77
CA ILE A 172 29.88 -32.73 7.08
C ILE A 172 29.18 -31.49 6.50
N LYS A 173 28.70 -31.61 5.27
CA LYS A 173 27.89 -30.59 4.60
C LYS A 173 26.43 -31.03 4.58
N ILE A 174 25.54 -30.14 5.01
CA ILE A 174 24.09 -30.34 4.98
C ILE A 174 23.49 -29.28 4.05
N GLY A 175 22.76 -29.72 3.03
CA GLY A 175 21.94 -28.85 2.20
C GLY A 175 20.58 -28.63 2.87
N HIS A 176 20.22 -27.39 3.16
CA HIS A 176 18.90 -27.02 3.64
C HIS A 176 18.20 -26.16 2.60
N ILE A 177 17.01 -26.60 2.19
CA ILE A 177 16.16 -25.91 1.22
C ILE A 177 14.90 -25.48 1.96
N SER A 178 14.53 -24.22 1.82
CA SER A 178 13.32 -23.66 2.41
C SER A 178 12.52 -22.89 1.35
N ASP A 179 11.20 -23.09 1.35
CA ASP A 179 10.20 -22.19 0.77
C ASP A 179 10.49 -21.65 -0.65
N ILE A 180 10.74 -22.56 -1.61
CA ILE A 180 10.99 -22.21 -3.02
C ILE A 180 9.81 -21.42 -3.65
N HIS A 181 8.57 -21.68 -3.22
CA HIS A 181 7.36 -21.02 -3.73
C HIS A 181 7.25 -20.95 -5.27
N SER A 182 7.64 -22.02 -5.98
CA SER A 182 7.62 -22.11 -7.45
C SER A 182 6.21 -22.12 -8.08
N GLY A 183 5.16 -22.19 -7.26
CA GLY A 183 3.80 -22.50 -7.68
C GLY A 183 3.10 -21.49 -8.60
N SER A 184 3.60 -20.26 -8.72
CA SER A 184 2.98 -19.27 -9.63
C SER A 184 3.41 -19.44 -11.10
N PHE A 185 4.54 -20.11 -11.36
CA PHE A 185 5.23 -20.19 -12.68
C PHE A 185 5.23 -18.85 -13.46
N PHE A 186 5.10 -17.74 -12.75
CA PHE A 186 4.95 -16.42 -13.36
C PHE A 186 6.26 -16.00 -14.04
N ASN A 187 7.39 -16.48 -13.53
CA ASN A 187 8.70 -16.30 -14.13
C ASN A 187 9.45 -17.63 -14.24
N LYS A 188 9.13 -18.41 -15.28
CA LYS A 188 9.78 -19.70 -15.54
C LYS A 188 11.30 -19.59 -15.69
N THR A 189 11.79 -18.49 -16.25
CA THR A 189 13.22 -18.22 -16.42
C THR A 189 13.91 -18.08 -15.07
N ALA A 190 13.32 -17.32 -14.13
CA ALA A 190 13.89 -17.16 -12.79
C ALA A 190 13.86 -18.47 -12.00
N VAL A 191 12.77 -19.25 -12.08
CA VAL A 191 12.69 -20.60 -11.47
C VAL A 191 13.78 -21.50 -12.01
N LYS A 192 13.99 -21.52 -13.33
CA LYS A 192 15.07 -22.29 -13.95
C LYS A 192 16.44 -21.83 -13.45
N GLY A 193 16.67 -20.52 -13.38
CA GLY A 193 17.91 -19.97 -12.82
C GLY A 193 18.16 -20.43 -11.38
N GLY A 194 17.12 -20.50 -10.53
CA GLY A 194 17.24 -21.03 -9.17
C GLY A 194 17.56 -22.52 -9.09
N VAL A 195 17.14 -23.32 -10.08
CA VAL A 195 17.50 -24.75 -10.19
C VAL A 195 18.95 -24.94 -10.65
N GLU A 196 19.48 -23.98 -11.43
CA GLU A 196 20.83 -24.00 -11.98
C GLU A 196 21.90 -23.43 -11.04
N MET A 197 21.51 -22.85 -9.89
CA MET A 197 22.41 -22.37 -8.83
C MET A 197 23.06 -23.50 -8.03
#